data_AF-A0A7J3U8N8-F1
#
_entry.id   AF-A0A7J3U8N8-F1
#
_cell.length_a   1.000
_cell.length_b   1.000
_cell.length_c   1.000
_cell.angle_alpha   90.00
_cell.angle_beta   90.00
_cell.angle_gamma   90.00
#
_symmetry.space_group_name_H-M   'P 1'
#
loop_
_entity.id
_entity.type
_entity.pdbx_description
1 polymer ?
#
loop_
_entity_poly.entity_id
_entity_poly.type
_entity_poly.pdbx_seq_one_letter_code
_entity_poly.pdbx_strand_id
1 'polypeptide(L)'
;MLERRGGNRSTLMHYILVAAIICILITTSAIGSMQLNGNYIISPSRDVSSYVRPQVLKQLEWEFPPGFEPGTFQDYIKHRPYSKAHFIAPYACEKRSKNSKVDVSVLVENSLYNSIEDNLLQYVHDLESMEYVASVELLAGGNPEEVKSWVRDQYNEGASGIFFIGDIPAAWAKVGDETFPCDLYYMDLDGLWVDSDEDGVYDVHESGNGDMGPELYVGRLFVSTLSWGSEAGLVNDYLDKVHRYRTGELVVPWRGLEYVDEDWYDMDVHLSDIYSKNVSRYDLGYHTTAQDYLKKLSLGQHFVQVCAHSFSGGHHFGTRPTEAVAYANVYVYSPSEREGFLFVGSDDGVKVWWNGENVITADVYGKGWSADEYKTLVHLKQGWNRLLCKVSQKGGKYLLSARLTDLSYQPFDDLTYQTSNPLVAGPEAPYIRSWLVNGFHQDVPENFYQYLTTNYLGVNESNVVPEEGEEMGGCVWTRVDNGYPY
;
A
#
# COMPACT_ATOMS: atom_id res chain seq x y z
N MET A 1 41.47 10.56 -50.68
CA MET A 1 41.17 11.32 -51.90
C MET A 1 39.91 12.13 -51.64
N LEU A 2 40.05 13.47 -51.72
CA LEU A 2 39.03 14.54 -51.85
C LEU A 2 38.00 14.65 -50.71
N GLU A 3 38.14 15.50 -49.68
CA GLU A 3 38.30 16.98 -49.59
C GLU A 3 37.17 17.83 -50.20
N ARG A 4 36.46 18.58 -49.34
CA ARG A 4 36.43 20.08 -49.21
C ARG A 4 35.40 20.44 -48.11
N ARG A 5 35.72 20.99 -46.92
CA ARG A 5 36.41 22.23 -46.44
C ARG A 5 35.60 23.54 -46.45
N GLY A 6 35.48 24.12 -45.25
CA GLY A 6 35.50 25.57 -44.93
C GLY A 6 34.37 26.01 -43.96
N GLY A 7 34.56 26.65 -42.79
CA GLY A 7 35.70 27.14 -41.99
C GLY A 7 35.17 27.59 -40.59
N ASN A 8 35.84 27.33 -39.45
CA ASN A 8 36.79 28.20 -38.69
C ASN A 8 36.28 29.63 -38.41
N ARG A 9 36.22 30.24 -37.19
CA ARG A 9 36.92 30.20 -35.87
C ARG A 9 35.93 30.75 -34.80
N SER A 10 36.03 30.64 -33.47
CA SER A 10 37.16 30.84 -32.53
C SER A 10 36.84 30.38 -31.07
N THR A 11 37.78 29.68 -30.43
CA THR A 11 38.28 29.74 -29.01
C THR A 11 37.40 30.35 -27.91
N LEU A 12 37.22 29.74 -26.72
CA LEU A 12 38.25 29.59 -25.67
C LEU A 12 37.83 28.59 -24.55
N MET A 13 38.77 27.77 -24.07
CA MET A 13 38.75 26.97 -22.83
C MET A 13 38.43 27.80 -21.58
N HIS A 14 37.88 27.20 -20.52
CA HIS A 14 38.38 27.30 -19.13
C HIS A 14 37.85 26.12 -18.28
N TYR A 15 38.69 25.71 -17.33
CA TYR A 15 38.72 24.48 -16.54
C TYR A 15 38.29 24.75 -15.07
N ILE A 16 37.82 23.70 -14.36
CA ILE A 16 37.95 23.39 -12.91
C ILE A 16 37.08 24.19 -11.91
N LEU A 17 36.22 23.50 -11.13
CA LEU A 17 36.50 23.17 -9.71
C LEU A 17 35.47 22.21 -9.08
N VAL A 18 35.98 21.11 -8.54
CA VAL A 18 35.35 20.18 -7.59
C VAL A 18 35.54 20.75 -6.18
N ALA A 19 34.53 20.72 -5.32
CA ALA A 19 34.70 20.94 -3.88
C ALA A 19 33.73 20.06 -3.07
N ALA A 20 34.32 19.08 -2.37
CA ALA A 20 33.71 18.33 -1.28
C ALA A 20 33.72 19.16 0.01
N ILE A 21 32.71 19.01 0.86
CA ILE A 21 32.73 19.53 2.24
C ILE A 21 32.49 18.36 3.21
N ILE A 22 33.53 18.09 3.99
CA ILE A 22 33.56 17.31 5.22
C ILE A 22 33.35 18.30 6.38
N CYS A 23 32.49 17.99 7.36
CA CYS A 23 32.52 18.66 8.66
C CYS A 23 32.36 17.62 9.79
N ILE A 24 33.37 17.60 10.68
CA ILE A 24 33.42 16.84 11.94
C ILE A 24 32.98 17.77 13.10
N LEU A 25 32.26 17.16 14.04
CA LEU A 25 31.87 17.53 15.42
C LEU A 25 32.65 18.64 16.14
N ILE A 26 31.93 19.41 16.98
CA ILE A 26 32.26 19.72 18.40
C ILE A 26 30.98 20.08 19.17
N THR A 27 30.84 19.48 20.36
CA THR A 27 29.85 19.70 21.43
C THR A 27 29.92 21.10 22.06
N THR A 28 28.81 21.67 22.55
CA THR A 28 28.73 22.34 23.87
C THR A 28 27.29 22.69 24.26
N SER A 29 27.07 22.63 25.57
CA SER A 29 25.82 22.76 26.32
C SER A 29 25.51 24.19 26.78
N ALA A 30 24.21 24.51 26.78
CA ALA A 30 23.45 25.28 27.77
C ALA A 30 23.60 26.82 27.94
N ILE A 31 22.40 27.39 28.24
CA ILE A 31 22.05 28.64 28.95
C ILE A 31 21.78 29.89 28.09
N GLY A 32 20.55 30.40 28.21
CA GLY A 32 20.21 31.78 27.82
C GLY A 32 18.71 32.07 27.71
N SER A 33 18.01 32.17 28.85
CA SER A 33 16.63 32.66 28.95
C SER A 33 16.49 34.10 28.44
N MET A 34 15.53 34.37 27.55
CA MET A 34 15.02 35.73 27.29
C MET A 34 13.55 35.83 27.66
N GLN A 35 13.28 36.57 28.74
CA GLN A 35 11.96 37.11 29.07
C GLN A 35 11.59 38.20 28.05
N LEU A 36 10.38 38.12 27.51
CA LEU A 36 9.69 39.27 26.93
C LEU A 36 8.45 39.55 27.77
N ASN A 37 8.54 40.63 28.55
CA ASN A 37 7.41 41.26 29.24
C ASN A 37 6.55 42.00 28.21
N GLY A 38 5.27 41.65 28.15
CA GLY A 38 4.25 42.37 27.40
C GLY A 38 2.88 42.09 27.99
N ASN A 39 2.49 42.86 29.01
CA ASN A 39 1.14 42.83 29.58
C ASN A 39 0.15 43.48 28.59
N TYR A 40 -0.67 42.67 27.93
CA TYR A 40 -1.99 43.10 27.44
C TYR A 40 -3.07 42.34 28.20
N ILE A 41 -3.76 43.07 29.07
CA ILE A 41 -4.95 42.62 29.78
C ILE A 41 -6.11 42.67 28.79
N ILE A 42 -6.67 41.52 28.43
CA ILE A 42 -8.01 41.41 27.83
C ILE A 42 -8.86 40.57 28.80
N SER A 43 -9.94 41.18 29.28
CA SER A 43 -10.93 40.55 30.16
C SER A 43 -11.60 39.35 29.49
N PRO A 44 -11.87 38.24 30.20
CA PRO A 44 -12.65 37.13 29.66
C PRO A 44 -14.15 37.41 29.85
N SER A 45 -14.85 37.82 28.80
CA SER A 45 -16.31 37.70 28.75
C SER A 45 -16.69 36.38 28.09
N ARG A 46 -17.38 35.56 28.87
CA ARG A 46 -17.90 34.23 28.53
C ARG A 46 -19.00 34.33 27.48
N ASP A 47 -18.88 33.58 26.39
CA ASP A 47 -19.79 32.48 26.08
C ASP A 47 -19.23 31.70 24.88
N VAL A 48 -18.40 30.69 25.17
CA VAL A 48 -18.10 29.63 24.21
C VAL A 48 -18.96 28.46 24.66
N SER A 49 -20.14 28.35 24.06
CA SER A 49 -20.96 27.15 24.13
C SER A 49 -20.11 25.97 23.65
N SER A 50 -19.74 25.11 24.59
CA SER A 50 -19.29 23.73 24.45
C SER A 50 -19.03 23.25 23.01
N TYR A 51 -17.83 23.50 22.50
CA TYR A 51 -17.26 22.65 21.47
C TYR A 51 -16.94 21.30 22.14
N VAL A 52 -17.86 20.35 22.01
CA VAL A 52 -17.56 18.94 22.21
C VAL A 52 -16.51 18.59 21.17
N ARG A 53 -15.26 18.35 21.59
CA ARG A 53 -14.29 17.66 20.74
C ARG A 53 -14.84 16.26 20.50
N PRO A 54 -15.23 15.86 19.28
CA PRO A 54 -15.35 14.45 19.00
C PRO A 54 -13.95 13.90 18.70
N GLN A 55 -13.80 12.61 19.04
CA GLN A 55 -12.71 11.72 18.69
C GLN A 55 -11.50 11.75 19.64
N VAL A 56 -11.66 10.96 20.70
CA VAL A 56 -10.71 9.87 21.00
C VAL A 56 -10.09 9.43 19.66
N LEU A 57 -8.79 9.66 19.46
CA LEU A 57 -8.06 9.00 18.37
C LEU A 57 -8.26 7.52 18.63
N LYS A 58 -9.12 6.88 17.83
CA LYS A 58 -9.29 5.43 17.89
C LYS A 58 -7.91 4.87 17.56
N GLN A 59 -7.39 4.03 18.44
CA GLN A 59 -6.20 3.25 18.14
C GLN A 59 -6.45 2.55 16.80
N LEU A 60 -5.43 2.47 15.94
CA LEU A 60 -5.55 1.70 14.71
C LEU A 60 -5.93 0.27 15.10
N GLU A 61 -7.08 -0.17 14.62
CA GLU A 61 -7.62 -1.51 14.85
C GLU A 61 -7.33 -2.32 13.60
N TRP A 62 -6.82 -3.54 13.80
CA TRP A 62 -6.69 -4.50 12.70
C TRP A 62 -8.08 -4.87 12.20
N GLU A 63 -8.34 -4.65 10.92
CA GLU A 63 -9.56 -5.10 10.26
C GLU A 63 -9.27 -6.39 9.48
N PHE A 64 -9.86 -7.50 9.94
CA PHE A 64 -9.82 -8.77 9.24
C PHE A 64 -11.15 -9.01 8.52
N PRO A 65 -11.16 -9.75 7.40
CA PRO A 65 -12.40 -10.24 6.84
C PRO A 65 -13.20 -11.03 7.89
N PRO A 66 -14.54 -10.97 7.88
CA PRO A 66 -15.36 -11.65 8.88
C PRO A 66 -14.98 -13.14 9.02
N GLY A 67 -14.64 -13.56 10.24
CA GLY A 67 -14.26 -14.94 10.56
C GLY A 67 -12.77 -15.25 10.50
N PHE A 68 -11.91 -14.24 10.29
CA PHE A 68 -10.46 -14.37 10.41
C PHE A 68 -9.96 -13.65 11.66
N GLU A 69 -9.08 -14.31 12.40
CA GLU A 69 -8.36 -13.77 13.56
C GLU A 69 -6.86 -13.98 13.32
N PRO A 70 -5.99 -13.09 13.82
CA PRO A 70 -4.56 -13.31 13.73
C PRO A 70 -4.16 -14.55 14.53
N GLY A 71 -3.27 -15.37 13.95
CA GLY A 71 -2.70 -16.50 14.68
C GLY A 71 -1.84 -16.01 15.84
N THR A 72 -1.97 -16.63 17.01
CA THR A 72 -1.19 -16.27 18.20
C THR A 72 -0.04 -17.26 18.45
N PHE A 73 0.95 -16.86 19.24
CA PHE A 73 1.98 -17.77 19.72
C PHE A 73 1.38 -18.95 20.52
N GLN A 74 0.32 -18.70 21.29
CA GLN A 74 -0.38 -19.74 22.05
C GLN A 74 -1.05 -20.77 21.13
N ASP A 75 -1.65 -20.33 20.02
CA ASP A 75 -2.19 -21.25 19.01
C ASP A 75 -1.08 -22.02 18.32
N TYR A 76 0.04 -21.37 18.03
CA TYR A 76 1.21 -22.01 17.43
C TYR A 76 1.76 -23.12 18.32
N ILE A 77 2.07 -22.85 19.59
CA ILE A 77 2.68 -23.82 20.51
C ILE A 77 1.72 -24.96 20.87
N LYS A 78 0.41 -24.70 20.91
CA LYS A 78 -0.61 -25.73 21.14
C LYS A 78 -0.57 -26.84 20.08
N HIS A 79 -0.28 -26.48 18.83
CA HIS A 79 -0.15 -27.45 17.74
C HIS A 79 1.29 -27.95 17.56
N ARG A 80 2.28 -27.24 18.13
CA ARG A 80 3.73 -27.53 18.00
C ARG A 80 4.43 -27.45 19.35
N PRO A 81 4.11 -28.33 20.30
CA PRO A 81 4.75 -28.29 21.61
C PRO A 81 6.25 -28.56 21.45
N TYR A 82 7.07 -27.69 22.04
CA TYR A 82 8.50 -27.90 22.06
C TYR A 82 8.87 -29.20 22.78
N SER A 83 9.88 -29.86 22.25
CA SER A 83 10.42 -31.11 22.78
C SER A 83 11.93 -31.14 22.56
N LYS A 84 12.61 -32.17 23.07
CA LYS A 84 14.06 -32.29 22.86
C LYS A 84 14.35 -32.52 21.37
N ALA A 85 15.30 -31.76 20.81
CA ALA A 85 15.75 -31.96 19.44
C ALA A 85 16.50 -33.30 19.29
N HIS A 86 16.16 -34.03 18.22
CA HIS A 86 16.87 -35.21 17.75
C HIS A 86 17.30 -35.01 16.30
N PHE A 87 18.59 -34.76 16.11
CA PHE A 87 19.22 -34.60 14.79
C PHE A 87 19.70 -35.95 14.27
N ILE A 88 19.41 -36.25 13.00
CA ILE A 88 19.66 -37.55 12.38
C ILE A 88 20.29 -37.33 10.99
N ALA A 89 21.49 -37.89 10.78
CA ALA A 89 22.09 -37.93 9.45
C ALA A 89 21.39 -38.99 8.58
N PRO A 90 20.79 -38.62 7.43
CA PRO A 90 20.16 -39.59 6.54
C PRO A 90 21.21 -40.43 5.80
N TYR A 91 20.98 -41.74 5.70
CA TYR A 91 21.91 -42.71 5.11
C TYR A 91 22.29 -42.37 3.65
N ALA A 92 21.37 -41.77 2.90
CA ALA A 92 21.58 -41.39 1.50
C ALA A 92 22.63 -40.28 1.32
N CYS A 93 22.91 -39.48 2.36
CA CYS A 93 23.80 -38.31 2.29
C CYS A 93 25.15 -38.50 3.03
N GLU A 94 25.41 -39.68 3.63
CA GLU A 94 26.57 -39.91 4.52
C GLU A 94 27.96 -39.86 3.84
N LYS A 95 28.04 -39.84 2.50
CA LYS A 95 29.33 -39.91 1.80
C LYS A 95 29.89 -38.54 1.47
N ARG A 96 30.45 -37.83 2.46
CA ARG A 96 31.31 -36.67 2.18
C ARG A 96 32.68 -36.74 2.83
N SER A 97 33.66 -36.28 2.07
CA SER A 97 35.04 -36.09 2.52
C SER A 97 35.06 -35.06 3.65
N LYS A 98 35.65 -35.38 4.80
CA LYS A 98 35.73 -34.52 6.01
C LYS A 98 36.39 -33.15 5.82
N ASN A 99 36.81 -32.79 4.60
CA ASN A 99 37.61 -31.59 4.31
C ASN A 99 36.95 -30.60 3.34
N SER A 100 35.71 -30.83 2.89
CA SER A 100 34.99 -29.86 2.03
C SER A 100 34.10 -28.93 2.86
N LYS A 101 34.29 -27.62 2.71
CA LYS A 101 33.41 -26.57 3.25
C LYS A 101 31.98 -26.80 2.78
N VAL A 102 31.00 -26.74 3.67
CA VAL A 102 29.56 -26.81 3.31
C VAL A 102 29.11 -25.40 2.92
N ASP A 103 28.39 -25.24 1.82
CA ASP A 103 27.86 -23.94 1.39
C ASP A 103 26.40 -23.74 1.82
N VAL A 104 25.60 -24.80 1.74
CA VAL A 104 24.17 -24.80 2.07
C VAL A 104 23.84 -26.01 2.96
N SER A 105 23.19 -25.81 4.09
CA SER A 105 22.72 -26.93 4.93
C SER A 105 21.20 -27.00 4.91
N VAL A 106 20.65 -28.20 4.67
CA VAL A 106 19.20 -28.44 4.63
C VAL A 106 18.78 -29.19 5.88
N LEU A 107 17.85 -28.63 6.65
CA LEU A 107 17.24 -29.30 7.81
C LEU A 107 15.81 -29.68 7.48
N VAL A 108 15.52 -30.97 7.53
CA VAL A 108 14.23 -31.52 7.11
C VAL A 108 13.50 -32.11 8.30
N GLU A 109 12.20 -31.87 8.43
CA GLU A 109 11.39 -32.59 9.41
C GLU A 109 11.45 -34.10 9.14
N ASN A 110 11.87 -34.86 10.15
CA ASN A 110 12.11 -36.29 10.03
C ASN A 110 10.88 -37.08 9.56
N SER A 111 9.67 -36.63 9.92
CA SER A 111 8.43 -37.30 9.54
C SER A 111 8.13 -37.17 8.02
N LEU A 112 8.61 -36.10 7.38
CA LEU A 112 8.40 -35.83 5.96
C LEU A 112 9.40 -36.54 5.06
N TYR A 113 10.63 -36.76 5.53
CA TYR A 113 11.78 -37.16 4.71
C TYR A 113 11.48 -38.28 3.72
N ASN A 114 10.95 -39.41 4.20
CA ASN A 114 10.68 -40.57 3.34
C ASN A 114 9.69 -40.28 2.20
N SER A 115 8.82 -39.28 2.36
CA SER A 115 7.81 -38.91 1.36
C SER A 115 8.32 -37.88 0.34
N ILE A 116 9.49 -37.28 0.59
CA ILE A 116 10.06 -36.22 -0.25
C ILE A 116 11.49 -36.52 -0.73
N GLU A 117 12.03 -37.68 -0.37
CA GLU A 117 13.43 -38.05 -0.54
C GLU A 117 13.91 -37.86 -1.99
N ASP A 118 13.16 -38.37 -2.98
CA ASP A 118 13.55 -38.31 -4.38
C ASP A 118 13.72 -36.85 -4.87
N ASN A 119 12.74 -35.98 -4.59
CA ASN A 119 12.78 -34.57 -4.97
C ASN A 119 13.83 -33.77 -4.18
N LEU A 120 14.05 -34.12 -2.90
CA LEU A 120 15.09 -33.53 -2.07
C LEU A 120 16.49 -33.88 -2.61
N LEU A 121 16.73 -35.14 -2.98
CA LEU A 121 17.98 -35.58 -3.58
C LEU A 121 18.20 -34.93 -4.95
N GLN A 122 17.14 -34.72 -5.73
CA GLN A 122 17.23 -33.93 -6.97
C GLN A 122 17.65 -32.49 -6.68
N TYR A 123 17.08 -31.83 -5.66
CA TYR A 123 17.47 -30.49 -5.26
C TYR A 123 18.95 -30.41 -4.82
N VAL A 124 19.42 -31.40 -4.06
CA VAL A 124 20.84 -31.51 -3.66
C VAL A 124 21.72 -31.68 -4.91
N HIS A 125 21.32 -32.55 -5.84
CA HIS A 125 22.06 -32.75 -7.09
C HIS A 125 22.13 -31.47 -7.93
N ASP A 126 21.03 -30.72 -8.02
CA ASP A 126 20.98 -29.44 -8.72
C ASP A 126 21.98 -28.44 -8.11
N LEU A 127 22.07 -28.36 -6.77
CA LEU A 127 23.06 -27.52 -6.08
C LEU A 127 24.50 -27.96 -6.38
N GLU A 128 24.78 -29.26 -6.30
CA GLU A 128 26.11 -29.83 -6.59
C GLU A 128 26.52 -29.61 -8.05
N SER A 129 25.57 -29.64 -8.98
CA SER A 129 25.81 -29.32 -10.40
C SER A 129 26.23 -27.86 -10.63
N MET A 130 25.87 -26.98 -9.69
CA MET A 130 26.25 -25.57 -9.64
C MET A 130 27.48 -25.33 -8.75
N GLU A 131 28.21 -26.39 -8.40
CA GLU A 131 29.43 -26.39 -7.59
C GLU A 131 29.23 -26.03 -6.10
N TYR A 132 27.99 -26.02 -5.61
CA TYR A 132 27.70 -25.87 -4.18
C TYR A 132 27.85 -27.20 -3.43
N VAL A 133 28.31 -27.14 -2.18
CA VAL A 133 28.33 -28.28 -1.26
C VAL A 133 27.12 -28.21 -0.33
N ALA A 134 26.14 -29.12 -0.48
CA ALA A 134 24.85 -29.05 0.23
C ALA A 134 24.64 -30.14 1.31
N SER A 135 24.69 -29.90 2.62
CA SER A 135 24.43 -30.97 3.61
C SER A 135 22.94 -31.19 3.84
N VAL A 136 22.55 -32.38 4.32
CA VAL A 136 21.17 -32.69 4.72
C VAL A 136 21.19 -33.35 6.08
N GLU A 137 20.37 -32.85 7.00
CA GLU A 137 20.12 -33.46 8.31
C GLU A 137 18.61 -33.45 8.59
N LEU A 138 18.15 -34.42 9.39
CA LEU A 138 16.74 -34.53 9.77
C LEU A 138 16.56 -34.06 11.21
N LEU A 139 15.43 -33.42 11.51
CA LEU A 139 15.03 -33.02 12.85
C LEU A 139 13.74 -33.73 13.27
N ALA A 140 13.75 -34.32 14.46
CA ALA A 140 12.53 -34.66 15.19
C ALA A 140 12.47 -33.86 16.51
N GLY A 141 11.33 -33.21 16.75
CA GLY A 141 11.14 -32.35 17.93
C GLY A 141 11.94 -31.05 17.86
N GLY A 142 12.39 -30.57 19.02
CA GLY A 142 13.23 -29.38 19.15
C GLY A 142 12.51 -28.14 19.66
N ASN A 143 13.32 -27.12 19.89
CA ASN A 143 12.92 -25.75 20.20
C ASN A 143 13.87 -24.78 19.48
N PRO A 144 13.56 -23.47 19.44
CA PRO A 144 14.37 -22.50 18.72
C PRO A 144 15.83 -22.43 19.14
N GLU A 145 16.16 -22.55 20.43
CA GLU A 145 17.54 -22.48 20.90
C GLU A 145 18.38 -23.65 20.39
N GLU A 146 17.82 -24.86 20.41
CA GLU A 146 18.49 -26.06 19.90
C GLU A 146 18.70 -26.00 18.38
N VAL A 147 17.70 -25.50 17.64
CA VAL A 147 17.82 -25.27 16.19
C VAL A 147 18.86 -24.19 15.90
N LYS A 148 18.90 -23.08 16.65
CA LYS A 148 19.92 -22.03 16.50
C LYS A 148 21.32 -22.53 16.82
N SER A 149 21.47 -23.43 17.80
CA SER A 149 22.75 -24.10 18.06
C SER A 149 23.20 -24.92 16.86
N TRP A 150 22.29 -25.71 16.27
CA TRP A 150 22.60 -26.47 15.05
C TRP A 150 22.98 -25.56 13.89
N VAL A 151 22.25 -24.46 13.67
CA VAL A 151 22.58 -23.47 12.63
C VAL A 151 23.98 -22.88 12.85
N ARG A 152 24.33 -22.55 14.09
CA ARG A 152 25.67 -22.04 14.43
C ARG A 152 26.76 -23.07 14.12
N ASP A 153 26.51 -24.34 14.38
CA ASP A 153 27.45 -25.42 14.03
C ASP A 153 27.66 -25.49 12.51
N GLN A 154 26.58 -25.42 11.72
CA GLN A 154 26.67 -25.37 10.25
C GLN A 154 27.43 -24.14 9.74
N TYR A 155 27.19 -22.97 10.33
CA TYR A 155 27.93 -21.75 10.00
C TYR A 155 29.43 -21.89 10.28
N ASN A 156 29.80 -22.49 11.42
CA ASN A 156 31.19 -22.75 11.78
C ASN A 156 31.86 -23.77 10.84
N GLU A 157 31.08 -24.67 10.23
CA GLU A 157 31.52 -25.58 9.16
C GLU A 157 31.59 -24.90 7.77
N GLY A 158 31.15 -23.65 7.70
CA GLY A 158 31.30 -22.76 6.55
C GLY A 158 30.00 -22.47 5.79
N ALA A 159 28.85 -22.98 6.24
CA ALA A 159 27.58 -22.76 5.57
C ALA A 159 27.27 -21.26 5.46
N SER A 160 26.92 -20.83 4.25
CA SER A 160 26.45 -19.48 3.97
C SER A 160 24.93 -19.37 3.97
N GLY A 161 24.25 -20.52 3.91
CA GLY A 161 22.81 -20.61 3.81
C GLY A 161 22.24 -21.85 4.46
N ILE A 162 21.03 -21.70 5.01
CA ILE A 162 20.25 -22.78 5.59
C ILE A 162 18.90 -22.86 4.90
N PHE A 163 18.42 -24.07 4.63
CA PHE A 163 17.08 -24.30 4.11
C PHE A 163 16.29 -25.26 5.01
N PHE A 164 15.25 -24.74 5.65
CA PHE A 164 14.33 -25.51 6.47
C PHE A 164 13.18 -26.07 5.63
N ILE A 165 12.88 -27.37 5.79
CA ILE A 165 11.77 -28.04 5.10
C ILE A 165 10.88 -28.74 6.14
N GLY A 166 9.59 -28.40 6.16
CA GLY A 166 8.62 -28.94 7.12
C GLY A 166 8.46 -28.09 8.38
N ASP A 167 7.91 -28.69 9.43
CA ASP A 167 7.56 -28.02 10.68
C ASP A 167 8.77 -27.87 11.64
N ILE A 168 9.85 -27.26 11.13
CA ILE A 168 11.01 -26.87 11.94
C ILE A 168 10.59 -25.74 12.89
N PRO A 169 10.89 -25.78 14.21
CA PRO A 169 10.49 -24.73 15.14
C PRO A 169 10.81 -23.31 14.63
N ALA A 170 9.85 -22.40 14.66
CA ALA A 170 10.05 -20.97 14.47
C ALA A 170 10.30 -20.29 15.82
N ALA A 171 11.29 -19.40 15.88
CA ALA A 171 11.38 -18.44 16.98
C ALA A 171 10.26 -17.40 16.85
N TRP A 172 9.78 -16.89 17.97
CA TRP A 172 8.81 -15.80 18.01
C TRP A 172 9.42 -14.59 18.67
N ALA A 173 9.10 -13.41 18.17
CA ALA A 173 9.59 -12.14 18.70
C ALA A 173 8.43 -11.19 18.92
N LYS A 174 8.64 -10.23 19.83
CA LYS A 174 7.71 -9.17 20.15
C LYS A 174 8.32 -7.81 19.84
N VAL A 175 7.59 -6.97 19.10
CA VAL A 175 7.97 -5.59 18.82
C VAL A 175 6.77 -4.70 19.14
N GLY A 176 6.89 -3.87 20.19
CA GLY A 176 5.76 -3.13 20.73
C GLY A 176 4.68 -4.08 21.26
N ASP A 177 3.46 -3.96 20.75
CA ASP A 177 2.33 -4.82 21.09
C ASP A 177 2.13 -5.98 20.09
N GLU A 178 3.02 -6.13 19.11
CA GLU A 178 2.91 -7.15 18.06
C GLU A 178 3.82 -8.35 18.33
N THR A 179 3.32 -9.55 18.04
CA THR A 179 4.04 -10.82 18.25
C THR A 179 3.96 -11.67 16.99
N PHE A 180 5.10 -12.10 16.47
CA PHE A 180 5.19 -12.78 15.18
C PHE A 180 6.39 -13.76 15.11
N PRO A 181 6.33 -14.79 14.25
CA PRO A 181 7.47 -15.66 14.01
C PRO A 181 8.60 -14.91 13.29
N CYS A 182 9.85 -15.16 13.67
CA CYS A 182 11.00 -14.38 13.24
C CYS A 182 12.20 -15.27 12.94
N ASP A 183 12.42 -15.59 11.66
CA ASP A 183 13.60 -16.38 11.24
C ASP A 183 14.91 -15.57 11.25
N LEU A 184 14.87 -14.24 11.43
CA LEU A 184 16.08 -13.44 11.70
C LEU A 184 16.82 -13.97 12.94
N TYR A 185 16.10 -14.53 13.92
CA TYR A 185 16.70 -15.21 15.06
C TYR A 185 17.70 -16.31 14.66
N TYR A 186 17.47 -17.02 13.55
CA TYR A 186 18.39 -18.04 13.05
C TYR A 186 19.47 -17.50 12.12
N MET A 187 19.27 -16.30 11.56
CA MET A 187 20.23 -15.66 10.67
C MET A 187 21.29 -14.87 11.45
N ASP A 188 20.87 -14.23 12.54
CA ASP A 188 21.70 -13.45 13.47
C ASP A 188 22.22 -14.37 14.60
N LEU A 189 23.48 -14.78 14.50
CA LEU A 189 24.15 -15.74 15.37
C LEU A 189 24.95 -15.10 16.49
N ASP A 190 25.33 -13.82 16.35
CA ASP A 190 26.14 -13.07 17.31
C ASP A 190 25.40 -11.93 18.05
N GLY A 191 24.16 -11.63 17.63
CA GLY A 191 23.24 -10.76 18.31
C GLY A 191 22.64 -11.35 19.59
N LEU A 192 22.16 -10.46 20.46
CA LEU A 192 21.55 -10.77 21.74
C LEU A 192 20.04 -10.85 21.59
N TRP A 193 19.48 -11.98 22.01
CA TRP A 193 18.04 -12.24 22.05
C TRP A 193 17.64 -12.59 23.49
N VAL A 194 16.67 -11.88 24.06
CA VAL A 194 16.22 -12.10 25.45
C VAL A 194 14.70 -12.27 25.49
N ASP A 195 14.26 -13.40 26.01
CA ASP A 195 12.89 -13.65 26.47
C ASP A 195 12.86 -13.27 27.96
N SER A 196 12.24 -12.14 28.28
CA SER A 196 12.38 -11.50 29.60
C SER A 196 11.39 -12.04 30.62
N ASP A 197 10.25 -12.56 30.17
CA ASP A 197 9.21 -13.13 31.02
C ASP A 197 9.10 -14.66 30.92
N GLU A 198 10.01 -15.29 30.17
CA GLU A 198 10.14 -16.74 29.99
C GLU A 198 8.88 -17.37 29.38
N ASP A 199 8.17 -16.61 28.53
CA ASP A 199 6.94 -17.07 27.89
C ASP A 199 7.19 -17.82 26.56
N GLY A 200 8.43 -17.83 26.06
CA GLY A 200 8.85 -18.45 24.80
C GLY A 200 8.89 -17.48 23.61
N VAL A 201 8.63 -16.19 23.83
CA VAL A 201 8.71 -15.10 22.85
C VAL A 201 9.84 -14.14 23.23
N TYR A 202 10.71 -13.82 22.29
CA TYR A 202 11.81 -12.89 22.53
C TYR A 202 11.33 -11.43 22.52
N ASP A 203 11.51 -10.72 23.63
CA ASP A 203 11.14 -9.30 23.80
C ASP A 203 12.22 -8.32 23.33
N VAL A 204 13.48 -8.76 23.36
CA VAL A 204 14.65 -7.92 23.12
C VAL A 204 15.50 -8.55 22.03
N HIS A 205 15.85 -7.72 21.03
CA HIS A 205 16.88 -8.00 20.03
C HIS A 205 17.87 -6.82 20.01
N GLU A 206 19.12 -7.08 20.36
CA GLU A 206 20.21 -6.11 20.39
C GLU A 206 21.47 -6.69 19.72
N SER A 207 22.49 -5.86 19.51
CA SER A 207 23.72 -6.25 18.80
C SER A 207 24.54 -7.35 19.47
N GLY A 208 24.32 -7.64 20.76
CA GLY A 208 25.09 -8.65 21.47
C GLY A 208 26.60 -8.48 21.34
N ASN A 209 27.28 -9.51 20.81
CA ASN A 209 28.73 -9.49 20.57
C ASN A 209 29.11 -9.01 19.16
N GLY A 210 28.14 -8.81 18.26
CA GLY A 210 28.33 -8.31 16.90
C GLY A 210 27.35 -7.19 16.56
N ASP A 211 26.39 -7.45 15.67
CA ASP A 211 25.34 -6.50 15.28
C ASP A 211 23.94 -7.15 15.25
N MET A 212 22.95 -6.46 14.67
CA MET A 212 21.56 -6.97 14.57
C MET A 212 21.26 -7.56 13.18
N GLY A 213 22.29 -7.71 12.36
CA GLY A 213 22.23 -8.21 11.00
C GLY A 213 22.38 -9.73 10.92
N PRO A 214 22.15 -10.30 9.73
CA PRO A 214 22.32 -11.72 9.49
C PRO A 214 23.77 -12.10 9.15
N GLU A 215 24.30 -13.17 9.77
CA GLU A 215 25.58 -13.79 9.38
C GLU A 215 25.42 -14.77 8.20
N LEU A 216 24.21 -15.33 8.04
CA LEU A 216 23.85 -16.24 6.97
C LEU A 216 22.40 -16.04 6.53
N TYR A 217 22.01 -16.58 5.37
CA TYR A 217 20.60 -16.55 4.94
C TYR A 217 19.85 -17.81 5.36
N VAL A 218 18.59 -17.66 5.76
CA VAL A 218 17.66 -18.77 6.02
C VAL A 218 16.51 -18.71 5.04
N GLY A 219 16.24 -19.83 4.36
CA GLY A 219 14.99 -20.08 3.66
C GLY A 219 14.14 -21.10 4.42
N ARG A 220 12.82 -20.98 4.33
CA ARG A 220 11.88 -21.91 4.97
C ARG A 220 10.78 -22.32 4.00
N LEU A 221 10.62 -23.62 3.82
CA LEU A 221 9.49 -24.25 3.14
C LEU A 221 8.57 -24.86 4.20
N PHE A 222 7.62 -24.04 4.68
CA PHE A 222 6.64 -24.40 5.68
C PHE A 222 5.25 -24.43 5.04
N VAL A 223 4.66 -25.62 4.94
CA VAL A 223 3.39 -25.82 4.24
C VAL A 223 2.35 -26.60 5.06
N SER A 224 2.65 -26.94 6.32
CA SER A 224 1.78 -27.74 7.19
C SER A 224 0.44 -27.08 7.52
N THR A 225 0.34 -25.75 7.36
CA THR A 225 -0.91 -24.99 7.55
C THR A 225 -1.73 -24.81 6.27
N LEU A 226 -1.24 -25.28 5.12
CA LEU A 226 -1.93 -25.13 3.83
C LEU A 226 -2.91 -26.28 3.60
N SER A 227 -4.09 -25.96 3.07
CA SER A 227 -5.17 -26.92 2.82
C SER A 227 -5.31 -27.35 1.35
N TRP A 228 -4.38 -26.94 0.49
CA TRP A 228 -4.44 -27.17 -0.96
C TRP A 228 -3.90 -28.53 -1.43
N GLY A 229 -3.30 -29.31 -0.53
CA GLY A 229 -2.71 -30.60 -0.83
C GLY A 229 -2.21 -31.29 0.43
N SER A 230 -1.63 -32.49 0.29
CA SER A 230 -0.85 -33.07 1.39
C SER A 230 0.45 -32.28 1.55
N GLU A 231 0.96 -32.21 2.77
CA GLU A 231 2.19 -31.47 3.07
C GLU A 231 3.37 -31.96 2.20
N ALA A 232 3.60 -33.27 2.16
CA ALA A 232 4.62 -33.87 1.30
C ALA A 232 4.38 -33.58 -0.19
N GLY A 233 3.13 -33.57 -0.64
CA GLY A 233 2.79 -33.25 -2.03
C GLY A 233 3.17 -31.80 -2.37
N LEU A 234 2.83 -30.85 -1.51
CA LEU A 234 3.15 -29.44 -1.70
C LEU A 234 4.67 -29.17 -1.65
N VAL A 235 5.40 -29.88 -0.78
CA VAL A 235 6.87 -29.83 -0.73
C VAL A 235 7.48 -30.36 -2.03
N ASN A 236 7.03 -31.53 -2.50
CA ASN A 236 7.51 -32.11 -3.75
C ASN A 236 7.20 -31.22 -4.97
N ASP A 237 6.00 -30.64 -5.03
CA ASP A 237 5.61 -29.70 -6.09
C ASP A 237 6.50 -28.45 -6.10
N TYR A 238 6.91 -27.95 -4.92
CA TYR A 238 7.84 -26.83 -4.82
C TYR A 238 9.24 -27.22 -5.32
N LEU A 239 9.79 -28.36 -4.85
CA LEU A 239 11.12 -28.82 -5.25
C LEU A 239 11.19 -29.16 -6.74
N ASP A 240 10.16 -29.79 -7.32
CA ASP A 240 10.04 -30.02 -8.76
C ASP A 240 10.02 -28.70 -9.55
N LYS A 241 9.25 -27.70 -9.07
CA LYS A 241 9.21 -26.38 -9.69
C LYS A 241 10.59 -25.69 -9.67
N VAL A 242 11.33 -25.81 -8.57
CA VAL A 242 12.71 -25.30 -8.46
C VAL A 242 13.62 -25.99 -9.46
N HIS A 243 13.56 -27.32 -9.55
CA HIS A 243 14.35 -28.10 -10.51
C HIS A 243 14.07 -27.62 -11.95
N ARG A 244 12.80 -27.63 -12.36
CA ARG A 244 12.37 -27.22 -13.70
C ARG A 244 12.75 -25.78 -14.02
N TYR A 245 12.71 -24.88 -13.03
CA TYR A 245 13.17 -23.51 -13.21
C TYR A 245 14.68 -23.43 -13.44
N ARG A 246 15.48 -24.13 -12.62
CA ARG A 246 16.95 -24.15 -12.72
C ARG A 246 17.46 -24.80 -14.00
N THR A 247 16.78 -25.84 -14.49
CA THR A 247 17.14 -26.53 -15.73
C THR A 247 16.58 -25.86 -17.00
N GLY A 248 15.77 -24.81 -16.84
CA GLY A 248 15.15 -24.08 -17.95
C GLY A 248 13.95 -24.78 -18.59
N GLU A 249 13.41 -25.83 -17.97
CA GLU A 249 12.16 -26.49 -18.39
C GLU A 249 10.93 -25.61 -18.08
N LEU A 250 10.95 -24.91 -16.95
CA LEU A 250 9.94 -23.93 -16.57
C LEU A 250 10.45 -22.51 -16.86
N VAL A 251 9.86 -21.87 -17.87
CA VAL A 251 10.18 -20.50 -18.27
C VAL A 251 8.95 -19.62 -18.12
N VAL A 252 9.14 -18.42 -17.57
CA VAL A 252 8.13 -17.36 -17.54
C VAL A 252 8.60 -16.18 -18.39
N PRO A 253 7.69 -15.36 -18.95
CA PRO A 253 8.07 -14.16 -19.69
C PRO A 253 8.93 -13.21 -18.84
N TRP A 254 10.02 -12.68 -19.41
CA TRP A 254 10.87 -11.69 -18.75
C TRP A 254 10.16 -10.33 -18.64
N ARG A 255 9.37 -10.18 -17.58
CA ARG A 255 8.64 -8.96 -17.23
C ARG A 255 8.36 -8.85 -15.73
N GLY A 256 8.29 -7.62 -15.26
CA GLY A 256 7.86 -7.26 -13.91
C GLY A 256 6.41 -6.75 -13.89
N LEU A 257 5.72 -7.00 -12.77
CA LEU A 257 4.42 -6.40 -12.46
C LEU A 257 4.57 -5.52 -11.20
N GLU A 258 4.25 -4.24 -11.33
CA GLU A 258 4.03 -3.33 -10.22
C GLU A 258 2.51 -3.19 -10.03
N TYR A 259 1.98 -3.70 -8.92
CA TYR A 259 0.55 -3.66 -8.63
C TYR A 259 0.32 -2.94 -7.31
N VAL A 260 -0.06 -1.68 -7.42
CA VAL A 260 0.04 -0.69 -6.36
C VAL A 260 -1.37 -0.22 -6.01
N ASP A 261 -1.80 -0.48 -4.78
CA ASP A 261 -3.09 -0.05 -4.26
C ASP A 261 -3.11 1.46 -4.00
N GLU A 262 -4.30 2.02 -3.87
CA GLU A 262 -4.55 3.46 -3.80
C GLU A 262 -3.85 4.22 -2.68
N ASP A 263 -3.51 3.58 -1.57
CA ASP A 263 -2.75 4.22 -0.48
C ASP A 263 -1.27 4.45 -0.84
N TRP A 264 -0.75 3.74 -1.85
CA TRP A 264 0.64 3.82 -2.30
C TRP A 264 0.77 4.19 -3.78
N TYR A 265 -0.28 4.74 -4.41
CA TYR A 265 -0.29 5.02 -5.86
C TYR A 265 0.92 5.83 -6.35
N ASP A 266 1.49 6.69 -5.50
CA ASP A 266 2.67 7.52 -5.77
C ASP A 266 4.01 6.88 -5.37
N MET A 267 4.01 5.62 -4.93
CA MET A 267 5.22 4.87 -4.58
C MET A 267 5.97 4.46 -5.85
N ASP A 268 7.21 4.92 -5.95
CA ASP A 268 8.16 4.45 -6.95
C ASP A 268 8.72 3.07 -6.55
N VAL A 269 8.45 2.05 -7.37
CA VAL A 269 8.91 0.66 -7.14
C VAL A 269 10.21 0.36 -7.89
N HIS A 270 10.46 1.04 -9.02
CA HIS A 270 11.67 0.92 -9.83
C HIS A 270 11.94 -0.50 -10.41
N LEU A 271 10.93 -1.32 -10.71
CA LEU A 271 11.18 -2.58 -11.44
C LEU A 271 11.76 -2.33 -12.84
N SER A 272 11.58 -1.12 -13.38
CA SER A 272 12.16 -0.70 -14.66
C SER A 272 13.68 -0.76 -14.66
N ASP A 273 14.35 -0.68 -13.52
CA ASP A 273 15.81 -0.76 -13.45
C ASP A 273 16.32 -2.19 -13.76
N ILE A 274 15.47 -3.20 -13.54
CA ILE A 274 15.75 -4.61 -13.82
C ILE A 274 15.16 -5.03 -15.17
N TYR A 275 13.90 -4.69 -15.43
CA TYR A 275 13.14 -5.15 -16.60
C TYR A 275 13.05 -4.13 -17.73
N SER A 276 13.64 -2.95 -17.57
CA SER A 276 13.54 -1.84 -18.54
C SER A 276 12.07 -1.54 -18.86
N LYS A 277 11.71 -1.51 -20.16
CA LYS A 277 10.34 -1.30 -20.63
C LYS A 277 9.40 -2.50 -20.41
N ASN A 278 9.89 -3.64 -19.93
CA ASN A 278 9.06 -4.84 -19.70
C ASN A 278 8.46 -4.82 -18.29
N VAL A 279 7.95 -3.67 -17.87
CA VAL A 279 7.21 -3.52 -16.61
C VAL A 279 5.80 -3.09 -16.94
N SER A 280 4.82 -3.73 -16.31
CA SER A 280 3.45 -3.25 -16.29
C SER A 280 3.15 -2.70 -14.90
N ARG A 281 2.76 -1.43 -14.82
CA ARG A 281 2.34 -0.78 -13.59
C ARG A 281 0.83 -0.60 -13.59
N TYR A 282 0.21 -0.86 -12.45
CA TYR A 282 -1.20 -0.63 -12.16
C TYR A 282 -1.31 0.05 -10.81
N ASP A 283 -1.78 1.30 -10.80
CA ASP A 283 -1.80 2.23 -9.65
C ASP A 283 -3.07 3.11 -9.62
N LEU A 284 -4.02 2.80 -10.48
CA LEU A 284 -5.28 3.52 -10.62
C LEU A 284 -6.28 2.92 -9.62
N GLY A 285 -6.31 3.45 -8.40
CA GLY A 285 -6.96 2.86 -7.22
C GLY A 285 -8.30 2.16 -7.45
N TYR A 286 -9.25 2.85 -8.12
CA TYR A 286 -10.57 2.29 -8.43
C TYR A 286 -10.54 1.07 -9.36
N HIS A 287 -9.50 0.95 -10.19
CA HIS A 287 -9.29 -0.13 -11.15
C HIS A 287 -8.31 -1.21 -10.65
N THR A 288 -7.50 -0.93 -9.63
CA THR A 288 -6.62 -1.91 -9.00
C THR A 288 -7.40 -2.82 -8.06
N THR A 289 -8.08 -3.82 -8.63
CA THR A 289 -8.96 -4.74 -7.87
C THR A 289 -8.31 -6.11 -7.65
N ALA A 290 -8.81 -6.90 -6.69
CA ALA A 290 -8.37 -8.29 -6.51
C ALA A 290 -8.57 -9.15 -7.77
N GLN A 291 -9.67 -8.95 -8.50
CA GLN A 291 -9.96 -9.70 -9.73
C GLN A 291 -8.99 -9.34 -10.86
N ASP A 292 -8.66 -8.05 -11.02
CA ASP A 292 -7.68 -7.62 -12.01
C ASP A 292 -6.27 -8.12 -11.63
N TYR A 293 -5.89 -8.06 -10.35
CA TYR A 293 -4.61 -8.59 -9.86
C TYR A 293 -4.41 -10.05 -10.26
N LEU A 294 -5.40 -10.92 -9.96
CA LEU A 294 -5.35 -12.33 -10.35
C LEU A 294 -5.26 -12.52 -11.87
N LYS A 295 -5.97 -11.68 -12.64
CA LYS A 295 -5.87 -11.68 -14.11
C LYS A 295 -4.45 -11.30 -14.56
N LYS A 296 -3.79 -10.31 -13.95
CA LYS A 296 -2.41 -9.95 -14.29
C LYS A 296 -1.41 -11.03 -13.90
N LEU A 297 -1.58 -11.66 -12.74
CA LEU A 297 -0.75 -12.79 -12.31
C LEU A 297 -0.82 -13.95 -13.33
N SER A 298 -2.03 -14.26 -13.83
CA SER A 298 -2.25 -15.36 -14.79
C SER A 298 -1.52 -15.20 -16.12
N LEU A 299 -1.05 -13.99 -16.45
CA LEU A 299 -0.29 -13.77 -17.67
C LEU A 299 1.10 -14.43 -17.56
N GLY A 300 1.63 -14.67 -16.36
CA GLY A 300 2.98 -15.13 -16.12
C GLY A 300 3.94 -13.95 -15.94
N GLN A 301 4.28 -13.65 -14.69
CA GLN A 301 5.18 -12.56 -14.29
C GLN A 301 6.48 -13.17 -13.77
N HIS A 302 7.62 -12.62 -14.15
CA HIS A 302 8.91 -13.06 -13.60
C HIS A 302 9.10 -12.54 -12.18
N PHE A 303 8.65 -11.31 -11.92
CA PHE A 303 8.63 -10.73 -10.59
C PHE A 303 7.38 -9.86 -10.40
N VAL A 304 6.84 -9.86 -9.19
CA VAL A 304 5.65 -9.09 -8.83
C VAL A 304 5.96 -8.31 -7.57
N GLN A 305 5.84 -6.99 -7.64
CA GLN A 305 5.73 -6.15 -6.45
C GLN A 305 4.26 -5.79 -6.27
N VAL A 306 3.69 -6.21 -5.15
CA VAL A 306 2.36 -5.76 -4.72
C VAL A 306 2.52 -4.79 -3.56
N CYS A 307 1.85 -3.64 -3.62
CA CYS A 307 1.80 -2.65 -2.55
C CYS A 307 0.35 -2.51 -2.12
N ALA A 308 -0.07 -3.29 -1.12
CA ALA A 308 -1.46 -3.35 -0.69
C ALA A 308 -1.53 -3.67 0.79
N HIS A 309 -2.61 -3.21 1.44
CA HIS A 309 -2.93 -3.69 2.78
C HIS A 309 -3.17 -5.20 2.73
N SER A 310 -2.73 -5.90 3.75
CA SER A 310 -2.72 -7.36 3.75
C SER A 310 -2.96 -7.91 5.14
N PHE A 311 -3.37 -9.16 5.17
CA PHE A 311 -3.40 -10.00 6.35
C PHE A 311 -2.79 -11.36 6.01
N SER A 312 -2.61 -12.23 7.00
CA SER A 312 -1.97 -13.54 6.80
C SER A 312 -2.66 -14.45 5.77
N GLY A 313 -3.92 -14.17 5.43
CA GLY A 313 -4.70 -14.92 4.44
C GLY A 313 -4.87 -14.23 3.07
N GLY A 314 -4.38 -13.01 2.85
CA GLY A 314 -4.51 -12.35 1.55
C GLY A 314 -4.28 -10.84 1.51
N HIS A 315 -4.45 -10.27 0.31
CA HIS A 315 -4.36 -8.83 0.06
C HIS A 315 -5.76 -8.20 0.02
N HIS A 316 -5.86 -6.99 0.56
CA HIS A 316 -6.99 -6.10 0.43
C HIS A 316 -6.65 -5.01 -0.60
N PHE A 317 -7.55 -4.77 -1.53
CA PHE A 317 -7.43 -3.70 -2.51
C PHE A 317 -8.58 -2.72 -2.30
N GLY A 318 -8.24 -1.45 -2.13
CA GLY A 318 -9.20 -0.38 -1.96
C GLY A 318 -10.03 -0.14 -3.22
N THR A 319 -11.11 0.63 -3.07
CA THR A 319 -11.93 1.09 -4.20
C THR A 319 -11.95 2.61 -4.30
N ARG A 320 -11.00 3.29 -3.64
CA ARG A 320 -10.91 4.75 -3.72
C ARG A 320 -10.25 5.12 -5.05
N PRO A 321 -10.85 6.01 -5.83
CA PRO A 321 -10.18 6.51 -7.03
C PRO A 321 -8.99 7.37 -6.63
N THR A 322 -7.93 7.24 -7.41
CA THR A 322 -6.76 8.13 -7.41
C THR A 322 -6.70 8.79 -8.78
N GLU A 323 -6.13 9.99 -8.85
CA GLU A 323 -5.80 10.67 -10.11
C GLU A 323 -6.99 10.79 -11.09
N ALA A 324 -8.16 11.11 -10.55
CA ALA A 324 -9.42 11.09 -11.28
C ALA A 324 -10.23 12.38 -11.12
N VAL A 325 -11.31 12.47 -11.89
CA VAL A 325 -12.30 13.55 -11.83
C VAL A 325 -13.72 12.99 -11.76
N ALA A 326 -14.59 13.65 -11.03
CA ALA A 326 -16.01 13.35 -10.95
C ALA A 326 -16.84 14.63 -11.12
N TYR A 327 -18.01 14.48 -11.73
CA TYR A 327 -19.02 15.52 -11.82
C TYR A 327 -20.18 15.17 -10.90
N ALA A 328 -20.74 16.17 -10.22
CA ALA A 328 -21.92 16.05 -9.39
C ALA A 328 -22.93 17.12 -9.80
N ASN A 329 -24.15 16.72 -10.13
CA ASN A 329 -25.23 17.59 -10.57
C ASN A 329 -26.45 17.51 -9.64
N VAL A 330 -27.07 18.66 -9.41
CA VAL A 330 -28.37 18.79 -8.72
C VAL A 330 -29.15 20.01 -9.23
N TYR A 331 -30.48 19.95 -9.17
CA TYR A 331 -31.36 21.07 -9.48
C TYR A 331 -31.92 21.69 -8.19
N VAL A 332 -32.04 23.02 -8.19
CA VAL A 332 -32.52 23.84 -7.07
C VAL A 332 -33.67 24.74 -7.51
N TYR A 333 -34.86 24.52 -6.98
CA TYR A 333 -36.03 25.36 -7.21
C TYR A 333 -36.03 26.54 -6.24
N SER A 334 -36.16 27.75 -6.78
CA SER A 334 -36.45 28.96 -6.00
C SER A 334 -37.86 29.46 -6.30
N PRO A 335 -38.74 29.64 -5.29
CA PRO A 335 -40.07 30.21 -5.50
C PRO A 335 -40.07 31.66 -5.99
N SER A 336 -38.98 32.40 -5.77
CA SER A 336 -38.81 33.80 -6.19
C SER A 336 -37.41 34.05 -6.76
N GLU A 337 -37.28 35.10 -7.57
CA GLU A 337 -36.00 35.58 -8.07
C GLU A 337 -35.29 36.39 -6.96
N ARG A 338 -34.05 36.00 -6.61
CA ARG A 338 -33.29 36.61 -5.50
C ARG A 338 -31.81 36.25 -5.52
N GLU A 339 -31.03 37.04 -4.79
CA GLU A 339 -29.62 36.76 -4.54
C GLU A 339 -29.43 35.81 -3.35
N GLY A 340 -28.37 35.01 -3.40
CA GLY A 340 -27.91 34.17 -2.29
C GLY A 340 -26.42 33.87 -2.41
N PHE A 341 -25.85 33.28 -1.36
CA PHE A 341 -24.49 32.75 -1.41
C PHE A 341 -24.52 31.24 -1.66
N LEU A 342 -23.69 30.80 -2.60
CA LEU A 342 -23.33 29.40 -2.78
C LEU A 342 -21.99 29.15 -2.08
N PHE A 343 -22.01 28.22 -1.12
CA PHE A 343 -20.85 27.67 -0.45
C PHE A 343 -20.52 26.29 -1.00
N VAL A 344 -19.25 26.00 -1.19
CA VAL A 344 -18.76 24.70 -1.69
C VAL A 344 -17.53 24.28 -0.90
N GLY A 345 -17.47 23.02 -0.48
CA GLY A 345 -16.25 22.39 0.02
C GLY A 345 -15.84 21.24 -0.89
N SER A 346 -14.55 21.05 -1.12
CA SER A 346 -14.02 19.98 -1.98
C SER A 346 -12.72 19.38 -1.44
N ASP A 347 -12.41 18.18 -1.92
CA ASP A 347 -11.13 17.49 -1.74
C ASP A 347 -10.89 16.64 -3.00
N ASP A 348 -10.02 17.03 -3.94
CA ASP A 348 -9.11 18.18 -3.94
C ASP A 348 -9.79 19.45 -4.54
N GLY A 349 -9.51 19.77 -5.81
CA GLY A 349 -9.93 21.00 -6.48
C GLY A 349 -11.37 20.96 -6.98
N VAL A 350 -11.96 22.13 -7.22
CA VAL A 350 -13.36 22.23 -7.69
C VAL A 350 -13.59 23.28 -8.77
N LYS A 351 -14.46 22.96 -9.71
CA LYS A 351 -15.02 23.89 -10.69
C LYS A 351 -16.53 23.79 -10.66
N VAL A 352 -17.20 24.94 -10.58
CA VAL A 352 -18.65 25.01 -10.33
C VAL A 352 -19.33 25.85 -11.40
N TRP A 353 -20.44 25.34 -11.91
CA TRP A 353 -21.35 26.07 -12.78
C TRP A 353 -22.70 26.25 -12.13
N TRP A 354 -23.19 27.49 -12.13
CA TRP A 354 -24.54 27.85 -11.73
C TRP A 354 -25.31 28.31 -12.96
N ASN A 355 -26.39 27.60 -13.31
CA ASN A 355 -27.17 27.87 -14.52
C ASN A 355 -26.33 27.92 -15.82
N GLY A 356 -25.22 27.17 -15.85
CA GLY A 356 -24.29 27.14 -16.99
C GLY A 356 -23.20 28.21 -16.97
N GLU A 357 -23.26 29.19 -16.06
CA GLU A 357 -22.18 30.14 -15.85
C GLU A 357 -21.14 29.55 -14.89
N ASN A 358 -19.85 29.59 -15.24
CA ASN A 358 -18.79 29.17 -14.32
C ASN A 358 -18.61 30.21 -13.22
N VAL A 359 -18.94 29.84 -11.98
CA VAL A 359 -18.96 30.77 -10.83
C VAL A 359 -17.82 30.53 -9.84
N ILE A 360 -17.19 29.34 -9.87
CA ILE A 360 -16.01 28.99 -9.07
C ILE A 360 -15.06 28.16 -9.94
N THR A 361 -13.78 28.49 -9.91
CA THR A 361 -12.69 27.60 -10.32
C THR A 361 -11.60 27.72 -9.26
N ALA A 362 -11.37 26.64 -8.52
CA ALA A 362 -10.39 26.56 -7.45
C ALA A 362 -9.54 25.31 -7.65
N ASP A 363 -8.37 25.52 -8.24
CA ASP A 363 -7.37 24.48 -8.46
C ASP A 363 -6.49 24.41 -7.20
N VAL A 364 -6.93 23.63 -6.22
CA VAL A 364 -6.33 23.52 -4.89
C VAL A 364 -5.96 22.07 -4.65
N TYR A 365 -4.79 21.84 -4.04
CA TYR A 365 -4.19 20.52 -3.90
C TYR A 365 -3.55 20.31 -2.53
N GLY A 366 -3.53 19.06 -2.07
CA GLY A 366 -2.82 18.65 -0.86
C GLY A 366 -3.43 19.23 0.42
N LYS A 367 -4.70 19.61 0.35
CA LYS A 367 -5.51 20.04 1.48
C LYS A 367 -6.71 19.13 1.55
N GLY A 368 -6.95 18.57 2.74
CA GLY A 368 -8.18 17.82 2.97
C GLY A 368 -9.40 18.72 2.94
N TRP A 369 -10.57 18.09 2.81
CA TRP A 369 -11.86 18.76 2.78
C TRP A 369 -12.09 19.76 3.93
N SER A 370 -12.60 20.95 3.60
CA SER A 370 -13.18 21.91 4.54
C SER A 370 -14.60 22.29 4.13
N ALA A 371 -15.54 22.28 5.09
CA ALA A 371 -16.89 22.75 4.85
C ALA A 371 -16.89 24.24 4.46
N ASP A 372 -17.74 24.60 3.49
CA ASP A 372 -17.96 25.99 3.07
C ASP A 372 -16.68 26.76 2.67
N GLU A 373 -15.66 26.05 2.16
CA GLU A 373 -14.34 26.62 1.82
C GLU A 373 -14.42 27.73 0.77
N TYR A 374 -15.19 27.50 -0.29
CA TYR A 374 -15.39 28.44 -1.38
C TYR A 374 -16.76 29.09 -1.27
N LYS A 375 -16.84 30.38 -1.58
CA LYS A 375 -18.07 31.17 -1.55
C LYS A 375 -18.19 32.03 -2.80
N THR A 376 -19.36 32.06 -3.40
CA THR A 376 -19.69 33.01 -4.47
C THR A 376 -21.13 33.51 -4.34
N LEU A 377 -21.38 34.72 -4.85
CA LEU A 377 -22.74 35.25 -4.96
C LEU A 377 -23.40 34.62 -6.18
N VAL A 378 -24.63 34.11 -6.02
CA VAL A 378 -25.41 33.53 -7.11
C VAL A 378 -26.79 34.18 -7.20
N HIS A 379 -27.22 34.38 -8.44
CA HIS A 379 -28.56 34.84 -8.75
C HIS A 379 -29.48 33.62 -8.93
N LEU A 380 -30.42 33.42 -8.01
CA LEU A 380 -31.44 32.39 -8.10
C LEU A 380 -32.58 32.91 -8.97
N LYS A 381 -32.77 32.31 -10.14
CA LYS A 381 -33.95 32.57 -10.97
C LYS A 381 -35.18 31.98 -10.28
N GLN A 382 -36.33 32.63 -10.43
CA GLN A 382 -37.59 31.98 -10.11
C GLN A 382 -37.73 30.70 -10.96
N GLY A 383 -38.02 29.58 -10.30
CA GLY A 383 -38.04 28.26 -10.93
C GLY A 383 -36.77 27.45 -10.65
N TRP A 384 -36.49 26.49 -11.53
CA TRP A 384 -35.36 25.57 -11.38
C TRP A 384 -34.04 26.18 -11.86
N ASN A 385 -33.03 26.04 -11.01
CA ASN A 385 -31.65 26.42 -11.24
C ASN A 385 -30.79 25.16 -11.26
N ARG A 386 -29.74 25.11 -12.09
CA ARG A 386 -28.84 23.96 -12.18
C ARG A 386 -27.51 24.24 -11.49
N LEU A 387 -27.10 23.35 -10.61
CA LEU A 387 -25.77 23.32 -10.01
C LEU A 387 -25.00 22.12 -10.55
N LEU A 388 -23.89 22.37 -11.22
CA LEU A 388 -22.92 21.36 -11.64
C LEU A 388 -21.59 21.64 -10.95
N CYS A 389 -21.08 20.65 -10.24
CA CYS A 389 -19.74 20.67 -9.66
C CYS A 389 -18.87 19.64 -10.38
N LYS A 390 -17.62 19.97 -10.60
CA LYS A 390 -16.56 19.07 -11.05
C LYS A 390 -15.46 19.10 -10.02
N VAL A 391 -15.05 17.93 -9.55
CA VAL A 391 -14.09 17.79 -8.46
C VAL A 391 -12.92 16.96 -8.96
N SER A 392 -11.68 17.44 -8.78
CA SER A 392 -10.48 16.64 -9.04
C SER A 392 -10.06 15.85 -7.81
N GLN A 393 -9.37 14.72 -8.02
CA GLN A 393 -8.81 13.90 -6.97
C GLN A 393 -7.39 13.48 -7.35
N LYS A 394 -6.43 13.73 -6.46
CA LYS A 394 -5.11 13.11 -6.54
C LYS A 394 -5.11 11.74 -5.85
N GLY A 395 -5.55 11.67 -4.60
CA GLY A 395 -5.64 10.44 -3.81
C GLY A 395 -6.13 10.71 -2.40
N GLY A 396 -6.45 9.67 -1.64
CA GLY A 396 -7.00 9.81 -0.29
C GLY A 396 -8.52 10.06 -0.27
N LYS A 397 -8.97 11.00 0.57
CA LYS A 397 -10.41 11.31 0.69
C LYS A 397 -10.89 12.06 -0.54
N TYR A 398 -12.11 11.75 -0.99
CA TYR A 398 -12.73 12.40 -2.15
C TYR A 398 -14.10 12.93 -1.76
N LEU A 399 -14.20 14.23 -1.51
CA LEU A 399 -15.36 14.82 -0.83
C LEU A 399 -15.86 16.07 -1.56
N LEU A 400 -17.18 16.24 -1.54
CA LEU A 400 -17.88 17.42 -2.06
C LEU A 400 -19.01 17.80 -1.10
N SER A 401 -19.16 19.10 -0.85
CA SER A 401 -20.33 19.67 -0.18
C SER A 401 -20.78 20.96 -0.88
N ALA A 402 -22.08 21.25 -0.80
CA ALA A 402 -22.64 22.51 -1.28
C ALA A 402 -23.76 23.00 -0.36
N ARG A 403 -23.83 24.30 -0.13
CA ARG A 403 -24.85 24.93 0.72
C ARG A 403 -25.27 26.29 0.17
N LEU A 404 -26.57 26.58 0.20
CA LEU A 404 -27.13 27.88 -0.19
C LEU A 404 -27.61 28.65 1.04
N THR A 405 -27.33 29.94 1.08
CA THR A 405 -27.84 30.86 2.12
C THR A 405 -28.36 32.15 1.50
N ASP A 406 -29.17 32.87 2.26
CA ASP A 406 -29.46 34.26 2.00
C ASP A 406 -28.21 35.15 2.22
N LEU A 407 -28.36 36.46 2.00
CA LEU A 407 -27.30 37.45 2.19
C LEU A 407 -26.92 37.69 3.67
N SER A 408 -27.71 37.15 4.61
CA SER A 408 -27.47 37.17 6.05
C SER A 408 -26.87 35.84 6.57
N TYR A 409 -26.41 34.98 5.65
CA TYR A 409 -25.81 33.67 5.95
C TYR A 409 -26.78 32.65 6.57
N GLN A 410 -28.09 32.91 6.49
CA GLN A 410 -29.11 31.96 6.95
C GLN A 410 -29.51 31.01 5.80
N PRO A 411 -29.71 29.71 6.08
CA PRO A 411 -30.25 28.79 5.09
C PRO A 411 -31.59 29.29 4.54
N PHE A 412 -31.82 29.13 3.25
CA PHE A 412 -33.17 29.27 2.72
C PHE A 412 -34.06 28.13 3.24
N ASP A 413 -35.26 28.47 3.72
CA ASP A 413 -36.25 27.51 4.22
C ASP A 413 -37.30 27.11 3.16
N ASP A 414 -37.21 27.71 1.97
CA ASP A 414 -38.20 27.60 0.89
C ASP A 414 -37.64 27.09 -0.45
N LEU A 415 -36.38 26.61 -0.48
CA LEU A 415 -35.81 25.94 -1.65
C LEU A 415 -36.21 24.47 -1.71
N THR A 416 -36.37 23.95 -2.93
CA THR A 416 -36.57 22.52 -3.19
C THR A 416 -35.42 21.99 -4.04
N TYR A 417 -34.98 20.76 -3.77
CA TYR A 417 -33.84 20.14 -4.43
C TYR A 417 -34.24 18.80 -5.03
N GLN A 418 -33.63 18.47 -6.17
CA GLN A 418 -33.82 17.17 -6.81
C GLN A 418 -32.66 16.82 -7.73
N THR A 419 -32.43 15.51 -7.88
CA THR A 419 -31.39 14.95 -8.75
C THR A 419 -31.84 14.82 -10.20
N SER A 420 -33.12 14.51 -10.41
CA SER A 420 -33.73 14.32 -11.73
C SER A 420 -34.09 15.63 -12.42
N ASN A 421 -34.15 15.60 -13.76
CA ASN A 421 -34.56 16.74 -14.56
C ASN A 421 -35.97 17.21 -14.18
N PRO A 422 -36.13 18.48 -13.74
CA PRO A 422 -37.42 19.01 -13.31
C PRO A 422 -38.51 19.06 -14.36
N LEU A 423 -38.13 19.08 -15.63
CA LEU A 423 -39.08 19.18 -16.72
C LEU A 423 -39.91 17.88 -16.85
N VAL A 424 -39.45 16.79 -16.23
CA VAL A 424 -40.04 15.45 -16.39
C VAL A 424 -40.26 14.71 -15.05
N ALA A 425 -39.75 15.21 -13.92
CA ALA A 425 -39.85 14.58 -12.61
C ALA A 425 -40.56 15.45 -11.56
N GLY A 426 -41.20 14.82 -10.56
CA GLY A 426 -41.82 15.48 -9.41
C GLY A 426 -40.81 15.83 -8.29
N PRO A 427 -41.22 16.62 -7.27
CA PRO A 427 -40.31 17.13 -6.24
C PRO A 427 -39.81 16.03 -5.28
N GLU A 428 -38.53 16.10 -4.87
CA GLU A 428 -37.89 15.08 -4.01
C GLU A 428 -37.70 15.54 -2.55
N ALA A 429 -36.90 16.59 -2.29
CA ALA A 429 -36.51 16.96 -0.93
C ALA A 429 -36.24 18.47 -0.74
N PRO A 430 -36.33 19.01 0.50
CA PRO A 430 -36.03 20.40 0.80
C PRO A 430 -34.53 20.69 1.03
N TYR A 431 -33.65 19.68 0.93
CA TYR A 431 -32.19 19.84 1.02
C TYR A 431 -31.50 18.93 -0.01
N ILE A 432 -30.27 19.26 -0.40
CA ILE A 432 -29.43 18.35 -1.19
C ILE A 432 -29.11 17.13 -0.32
N ARG A 433 -29.75 16.00 -0.62
CA ARG A 433 -29.48 14.70 0.02
C ARG A 433 -28.75 13.73 -0.89
N SER A 434 -28.75 14.06 -2.18
CA SER A 434 -28.36 13.17 -3.25
C SER A 434 -27.82 13.98 -4.40
N TRP A 435 -26.92 13.37 -5.15
CA TRP A 435 -26.35 13.94 -6.36
C TRP A 435 -26.51 12.96 -7.50
N LEU A 436 -26.69 13.49 -8.70
CA LEU A 436 -26.40 12.70 -9.89
C LEU A 436 -24.90 12.81 -10.15
N VAL A 437 -24.17 11.71 -10.13
CA VAL A 437 -22.70 11.67 -10.21
C VAL A 437 -22.26 10.99 -11.51
N ASN A 438 -21.27 11.55 -12.19
CA ASN A 438 -20.65 10.97 -13.38
C ASN A 438 -19.13 10.98 -13.23
N GLY A 439 -18.55 9.78 -13.24
CA GLY A 439 -17.15 9.52 -12.92
C GLY A 439 -17.00 8.13 -12.28
N PHE A 440 -15.80 7.66 -11.98
CA PHE A 440 -14.53 8.41 -11.99
C PHE A 440 -13.87 8.46 -13.37
N HIS A 441 -13.59 9.67 -13.85
CA HIS A 441 -12.81 9.92 -15.07
C HIS A 441 -11.33 9.87 -14.71
N GLN A 442 -10.70 8.73 -14.97
CA GLN A 442 -9.27 8.54 -14.77
C GLN A 442 -8.47 9.34 -15.81
N ASP A 443 -7.41 10.01 -15.38
CA ASP A 443 -6.41 10.63 -16.27
C ASP A 443 -4.99 10.30 -15.77
N VAL A 444 -3.99 10.73 -16.52
CA VAL A 444 -2.58 10.49 -16.20
C VAL A 444 -2.07 11.48 -15.14
N PRO A 445 -1.25 11.02 -14.18
CA PRO A 445 -0.69 11.85 -13.10
C PRO A 445 -0.10 13.19 -13.57
N GLU A 446 0.56 13.21 -14.73
CA GLU A 446 1.22 14.41 -15.27
C GLU A 446 0.24 15.51 -15.68
N ASN A 447 -1.02 15.14 -15.95
CA ASN A 447 -2.08 16.06 -16.31
C ASN A 447 -2.82 16.62 -15.10
N PHE A 448 -2.42 16.28 -13.87
CA PHE A 448 -3.15 16.66 -12.66
C PHE A 448 -3.54 18.16 -12.61
N TYR A 449 -2.61 19.05 -13.00
CA TYR A 449 -2.84 20.51 -13.06
C TYR A 449 -3.79 20.98 -14.17
N GLN A 450 -4.29 20.06 -15.00
CA GLN A 450 -5.20 20.32 -16.10
C GLN A 450 -6.57 19.70 -15.84
N TYR A 451 -6.75 18.87 -14.80
CA TYR A 451 -7.99 18.13 -14.55
C TYR A 451 -9.23 19.03 -14.55
N LEU A 452 -9.20 20.20 -13.91
CA LEU A 452 -10.36 21.11 -13.90
C LEU A 452 -10.60 21.81 -15.25
N THR A 453 -9.58 21.88 -16.11
CA THR A 453 -9.66 22.48 -17.45
C THR A 453 -9.97 21.49 -18.57
N THR A 454 -9.60 20.21 -18.41
CA THR A 454 -9.88 19.13 -19.35
C THR A 454 -11.36 18.78 -19.35
N ASN A 455 -12.03 18.82 -20.50
CA ASN A 455 -13.43 18.42 -20.59
C ASN A 455 -13.56 16.90 -20.71
N TYR A 456 -14.04 16.25 -19.65
CA TYR A 456 -14.22 14.79 -19.63
C TYR A 456 -15.60 14.33 -20.10
N LEU A 457 -16.62 15.19 -20.09
CA LEU A 457 -17.99 14.80 -20.51
C LEU A 457 -18.14 14.68 -22.03
N GLY A 458 -17.20 15.22 -22.81
CA GLY A 458 -17.24 15.23 -24.28
C GLY A 458 -18.28 16.19 -24.89
N VAL A 459 -19.03 16.89 -24.04
CA VAL A 459 -20.00 17.94 -24.40
C VAL A 459 -19.66 19.22 -23.65
N ASN A 460 -20.19 20.38 -24.07
CA ASN A 460 -19.93 21.62 -23.34
C ASN A 460 -20.48 21.53 -21.90
N GLU A 461 -19.59 21.47 -20.91
CA GLU A 461 -19.90 21.36 -19.46
C GLU A 461 -20.94 22.40 -19.01
N SER A 462 -20.91 23.60 -19.62
CA SER A 462 -21.83 24.71 -19.33
C SER A 462 -23.27 24.43 -19.76
N ASN A 463 -23.52 23.40 -20.58
CA ASN A 463 -24.82 23.08 -21.16
C ASN A 463 -25.38 21.73 -20.68
N VAL A 464 -24.68 21.01 -19.81
CA VAL A 464 -25.03 19.63 -19.39
C VAL A 464 -26.33 19.58 -18.59
N VAL A 465 -27.32 18.83 -19.06
CA VAL A 465 -28.61 18.60 -18.37
C VAL A 465 -28.78 17.09 -18.25
N PRO A 466 -28.12 16.45 -17.26
CA PRO A 466 -27.96 15.01 -17.28
C PRO A 466 -29.20 14.30 -16.73
N GLU A 467 -29.45 13.10 -17.23
CA GLU A 467 -30.47 12.17 -16.74
C GLU A 467 -29.82 10.92 -16.13
N GLU A 468 -30.49 10.32 -15.13
CA GLU A 468 -30.00 9.09 -14.52
C GLU A 468 -29.95 7.95 -15.56
N GLY A 469 -28.82 7.24 -15.60
CA GLY A 469 -28.55 6.20 -16.59
C GLY A 469 -27.99 6.72 -17.92
N GLU A 470 -27.91 8.04 -18.12
CA GLU A 470 -27.30 8.62 -19.32
C GLU A 470 -25.77 8.44 -19.30
N GLU A 471 -25.20 8.04 -20.44
CA GLU A 471 -23.76 7.95 -20.62
C GLU A 471 -23.19 9.26 -21.19
N MET A 472 -22.21 9.84 -20.51
CA MET A 472 -21.43 10.99 -20.97
C MET A 472 -19.97 10.77 -20.62
N GLY A 473 -19.07 11.03 -21.57
CA GLY A 473 -17.64 10.87 -21.34
C GLY A 473 -17.19 9.43 -21.05
N GLY A 474 -17.99 8.42 -21.41
CA GLY A 474 -17.73 7.01 -21.07
C GLY A 474 -18.10 6.62 -19.64
N CYS A 475 -18.68 7.53 -18.84
CA CYS A 475 -19.24 7.22 -17.53
C CYS A 475 -20.76 7.38 -17.55
N VAL A 476 -21.45 6.65 -16.67
CA VAL A 476 -22.90 6.71 -16.52
C VAL A 476 -23.26 7.63 -15.36
N TRP A 477 -24.19 8.56 -15.59
CA TRP A 477 -24.78 9.37 -14.54
C TRP A 477 -25.59 8.50 -13.57
N THR A 478 -25.10 8.34 -12.35
CA THR A 478 -25.70 7.47 -11.33
C THR A 478 -26.12 8.30 -10.14
N ARG A 479 -27.30 8.03 -9.60
CA ARG A 479 -27.77 8.67 -8.38
C ARG A 479 -26.98 8.12 -7.18
N VAL A 480 -26.35 9.02 -6.44
CA VAL A 480 -25.70 8.73 -5.16
C VAL A 480 -26.52 9.39 -4.06
N ASP A 481 -27.23 8.57 -3.28
CA ASP A 481 -27.96 9.01 -2.10
C ASP A 481 -27.04 8.96 -0.90
N ASN A 482 -26.86 10.08 -0.19
CA ASN A 482 -25.97 10.07 0.97
C ASN A 482 -26.56 9.34 2.18
N GLY A 483 -27.81 8.85 2.12
CA GLY A 483 -28.44 7.93 3.09
C GLY A 483 -28.58 8.43 4.54
N TYR A 484 -27.80 9.44 4.93
CA TYR A 484 -27.73 10.04 6.24
C TYR A 484 -28.80 11.13 6.34
N PRO A 485 -29.80 10.96 7.23
CA PRO A 485 -30.51 12.10 7.73
C PRO A 485 -29.55 12.81 8.70
N TYR A 486 -29.12 14.02 8.34
CA TYR A 486 -28.32 14.95 9.15
C TYR A 486 -26.80 14.78 9.08
#